data_AF-A0A8J0U0A1-F1
#
_entry.id   AF-A0A8J0U0A1-F1
#
_cell.length_a   1.000
_cell.length_b   1.000
_cell.length_c   1.000
_cell.angle_alpha   90.00
_cell.angle_beta   90.00
_cell.angle_gamma   90.00
#
_symmetry.space_group_name_H-M   'P 1'
#
loop_
_entity.id
_entity.type
_entity.pdbx_description
1 polymer ?
#
loop_
_entity_poly.entity_id
_entity_poly.type
_entity_poly.pdbx_seq_one_letter_code
_entity_poly.pdbx_strand_id
1 'polypeptide(L)'
;MSLYNNRYGSPRSFSSRSHGSLSGRPSVYRISTGFQPVMQRSSSGLNLSRITPSSSTFLLSSLPNMEVDPQMQQLRNQEKEQIKGLNNQFVNFIDKVQDLEKQNKILETQLALLKEKDAYKSNIDQITQVSANRLKQQIDGLLHEKEKLQLELHNMQGLVEELKNRYEDDINRRNQIENDFVLTKKDLDDAYLHRVDNESKLETLTDEIQYLKQLYNEELKELEHQVNNAKVTVSMDNSRDFEMKQIMDEVKAQYQAMTQKSQQEAEYWYNCKRANLESAISMAEEHGEDAVRNAKSHIQDLEVALKREKQDMALKVRECQELMNIKLALDIEIATYRKLLEGEETRMQDQKPNLQANAIDKLASTLNFEVKSTPPVQAAPNPKKVVLVKTIETADGKQVTEGSKYSAQ
;
A
#
# COMPACT_ATOMS: atom_id res chain seq x y z
N MET A 1 -32.75 27.22 13.54
CA MET A 1 -33.85 26.67 12.72
C MET A 1 -33.91 25.16 12.96
N SER A 2 -35.12 24.60 13.07
CA SER A 2 -35.35 23.18 13.40
C SER A 2 -35.55 22.33 12.13
N LEU A 3 -35.88 21.04 12.33
CA LEU A 3 -36.21 19.99 11.34
C LEU A 3 -34.97 19.34 10.70
N TYR A 4 -34.89 18.01 10.49
CA TYR A 4 -35.96 17.01 10.30
C TYR A 4 -35.94 15.80 11.28
N ASN A 5 -36.97 14.96 11.18
CA ASN A 5 -37.46 14.08 12.25
C ASN A 5 -37.84 12.66 11.74
N ASN A 6 -38.05 11.72 12.68
CA ASN A 6 -38.58 10.34 12.57
C ASN A 6 -37.69 9.30 11.84
N ARG A 7 -37.39 8.11 12.41
CA ARG A 7 -38.22 7.04 13.04
C ARG A 7 -39.10 6.26 12.06
N TYR A 8 -38.85 4.95 11.95
CA TYR A 8 -39.74 3.77 12.06
C TYR A 8 -38.82 2.55 11.74
N GLY A 9 -38.90 1.36 12.33
CA GLY A 9 -39.63 0.82 13.48
C GLY A 9 -39.16 -0.62 13.75
N SER A 10 -39.35 -1.11 14.97
CA SER A 10 -39.22 -2.53 15.38
C SER A 10 -40.61 -3.00 15.86
N PRO A 11 -40.89 -4.28 16.23
CA PRO A 11 -40.06 -5.51 16.23
C PRO A 11 -40.82 -6.77 15.69
N ARG A 12 -40.24 -7.98 15.82
CA ARG A 12 -40.86 -9.18 16.48
C ARG A 12 -40.08 -10.49 16.29
N SER A 13 -40.26 -11.40 17.24
CA SER A 13 -39.66 -12.74 17.35
C SER A 13 -40.68 -13.86 17.06
N PHE A 14 -40.26 -15.06 16.58
CA PHE A 14 -40.52 -16.38 17.23
C PHE A 14 -40.01 -17.62 16.43
N SER A 15 -39.52 -18.63 17.17
CA SER A 15 -39.63 -20.10 16.98
C SER A 15 -39.33 -20.85 15.67
N SER A 16 -38.33 -21.75 15.77
CA SER A 16 -38.34 -23.22 15.58
C SER A 16 -39.00 -23.96 14.39
N ARG A 17 -38.30 -25.06 14.01
CA ARG A 17 -38.75 -26.36 13.41
C ARG A 17 -38.82 -26.54 11.87
N SER A 18 -37.84 -27.31 11.37
CA SER A 18 -37.93 -28.50 10.47
C SER A 18 -38.82 -28.52 9.21
N HIS A 19 -38.24 -28.91 8.05
CA HIS A 19 -38.46 -30.24 7.40
C HIS A 19 -37.80 -30.36 6.00
N GLY A 20 -37.07 -31.48 5.75
CA GLY A 20 -36.86 -32.15 4.44
C GLY A 20 -36.13 -31.43 3.28
N SER A 21 -35.60 -32.12 2.25
CA SER A 21 -35.29 -33.56 2.07
C SER A 21 -34.62 -33.84 0.70
N LEU A 22 -33.65 -34.79 0.65
CA LEU A 22 -33.19 -35.57 -0.53
C LEU A 22 -32.39 -34.79 -1.62
N SER A 23 -31.51 -35.40 -2.45
CA SER A 23 -31.21 -36.82 -2.75
C SER A 23 -29.71 -37.05 -3.11
N GLY A 24 -29.21 -38.29 -3.11
CA GLY A 24 -27.85 -38.63 -3.60
C GLY A 24 -27.24 -39.91 -3.01
N ARG A 25 -27.57 -41.08 -3.58
CA ARG A 25 -27.04 -42.44 -3.27
C ARG A 25 -26.25 -42.99 -4.48
N PRO A 26 -25.71 -44.24 -4.54
CA PRO A 26 -25.69 -45.37 -3.57
C PRO A 26 -24.35 -45.41 -2.78
N SER A 27 -23.74 -46.49 -2.24
CA SER A 27 -23.97 -47.95 -2.10
C SER A 27 -23.13 -48.47 -0.89
N VAL A 28 -23.11 -49.72 -0.40
CA VAL A 28 -23.82 -50.98 -0.74
C VAL A 28 -24.61 -51.47 0.50
N TYR A 29 -24.27 -52.63 1.12
CA TYR A 29 -25.06 -53.32 2.16
C TYR A 29 -24.22 -53.91 3.32
N ARG A 30 -24.92 -54.61 4.23
CA ARG A 30 -24.72 -54.74 5.70
C ARG A 30 -25.03 -56.20 6.13
N ILE A 31 -24.98 -56.49 7.45
CA ILE A 31 -25.58 -57.67 8.17
C ILE A 31 -24.68 -58.93 8.15
N SER A 32 -24.69 -59.87 9.11
CA SER A 32 -24.91 -59.90 10.57
C SER A 32 -24.66 -61.37 11.04
N THR A 33 -24.65 -61.61 12.35
CA THR A 33 -24.54 -62.93 13.03
C THR A 33 -25.55 -64.00 12.58
N GLY A 34 -25.12 -65.28 12.53
CA GLY A 34 -25.96 -66.48 12.35
C GLY A 34 -25.18 -67.79 12.63
N PHE A 35 -25.86 -68.89 12.95
CA PHE A 35 -25.27 -70.07 13.64
C PHE A 35 -25.54 -71.41 12.90
N GLN A 36 -24.52 -72.28 12.76
CA GLN A 36 -24.58 -73.77 12.52
C GLN A 36 -25.26 -74.33 11.22
N PRO A 37 -25.20 -75.65 10.90
CA PRO A 37 -24.03 -76.55 10.78
C PRO A 37 -24.06 -77.48 9.51
N VAL A 38 -23.21 -78.54 9.46
CA VAL A 38 -23.30 -79.82 8.66
C VAL A 38 -22.37 -80.04 7.43
N MET A 39 -21.50 -81.08 7.59
CA MET A 39 -20.95 -82.11 6.66
C MET A 39 -21.02 -81.95 5.12
N GLN A 40 -19.90 -82.28 4.44
CA GLN A 40 -19.80 -83.52 3.64
C GLN A 40 -18.36 -84.01 3.38
N ARG A 41 -18.20 -85.34 3.26
CA ARG A 41 -17.02 -86.09 2.75
C ARG A 41 -16.97 -85.95 1.20
N SER A 42 -15.90 -86.27 0.45
CA SER A 42 -15.36 -87.64 0.31
C SER A 42 -14.10 -87.76 -0.56
N SER A 43 -13.27 -88.78 -0.25
CA SER A 43 -12.53 -89.68 -1.18
C SER A 43 -11.42 -89.09 -2.07
N SER A 44 -10.34 -89.81 -2.45
CA SER A 44 -10.19 -91.26 -2.61
C SER A 44 -8.73 -91.75 -2.49
N GLY A 45 -8.54 -92.99 -2.01
CA GLY A 45 -7.43 -93.87 -2.45
C GLY A 45 -6.09 -93.82 -1.69
N LEU A 46 -5.32 -94.91 -1.56
CA LEU A 46 -5.56 -96.32 -1.91
C LEU A 46 -4.65 -97.25 -1.06
N ASN A 47 -5.18 -98.43 -0.70
CA ASN A 47 -4.50 -99.73 -0.51
C ASN A 47 -3.35 -99.91 0.51
N LEU A 48 -2.95 -101.14 0.89
CA LEU A 48 -3.63 -102.39 1.30
C LEU A 48 -2.55 -103.48 1.39
N SER A 49 -2.33 -104.10 2.55
CA SER A 49 -1.91 -105.51 2.62
C SER A 49 -2.11 -106.12 4.00
N ARG A 50 -3.12 -107.00 4.09
CA ARG A 50 -3.26 -108.06 5.08
C ARG A 50 -2.13 -109.09 4.89
N ILE A 51 -1.69 -109.78 5.96
CA ILE A 51 -1.40 -111.23 6.00
C ILE A 51 -1.03 -111.64 7.44
N THR A 52 -1.74 -112.65 7.97
CA THR A 52 -1.23 -113.63 8.94
C THR A 52 -0.96 -114.92 8.17
N PRO A 53 0.08 -115.71 8.53
CA PRO A 53 -0.21 -117.05 9.05
C PRO A 53 0.86 -117.53 10.08
N SER A 54 0.45 -118.19 11.17
CA SER A 54 0.41 -119.65 11.38
C SER A 54 1.73 -120.34 11.81
N SER A 55 1.67 -120.94 13.00
CA SER A 55 2.16 -122.29 13.34
C SER A 55 3.54 -122.77 12.89
N SER A 56 4.39 -123.06 13.87
CA SER A 56 5.40 -124.11 13.79
C SER A 56 5.53 -124.79 15.15
N THR A 57 4.68 -125.79 15.41
CA THR A 57 5.00 -126.90 16.31
C THR A 57 5.96 -127.86 15.60
N PHE A 58 6.53 -128.83 16.34
CA PHE A 58 7.58 -129.81 15.94
C PHE A 58 9.03 -129.26 15.97
N LEU A 59 10.04 -129.98 16.47
CA LEU A 59 10.12 -131.13 17.40
C LEU A 59 11.58 -131.23 17.88
N LEU A 60 11.83 -131.36 19.19
CA LEU A 60 12.82 -132.35 19.67
C LEU A 60 12.60 -132.71 21.14
N SER A 61 12.62 -134.00 21.41
CA SER A 61 12.57 -134.62 22.74
C SER A 61 13.97 -135.07 23.19
N SER A 62 14.12 -135.29 24.51
CA SER A 62 15.22 -136.01 25.21
C SER A 62 16.29 -135.18 25.94
N LEU A 63 16.74 -135.78 27.05
CA LEU A 63 17.69 -135.35 28.11
C LEU A 63 19.13 -135.05 27.59
N PRO A 64 20.10 -134.51 28.38
CA PRO A 64 20.16 -134.39 29.85
C PRO A 64 20.68 -133.04 30.43
N ASN A 65 20.97 -133.02 31.73
CA ASN A 65 21.67 -131.95 32.47
C ASN A 65 22.89 -131.37 31.72
N MET A 66 22.97 -130.03 31.66
CA MET A 66 24.23 -129.30 31.72
C MET A 66 24.01 -128.04 32.57
N GLU A 67 24.95 -127.77 33.47
CA GLU A 67 24.84 -126.71 34.48
C GLU A 67 24.85 -125.32 33.82
N VAL A 68 23.74 -124.60 33.92
CA VAL A 68 23.75 -123.14 33.73
C VAL A 68 24.14 -122.52 35.06
N ASP A 69 25.38 -122.04 35.10
CA ASP A 69 26.02 -121.42 36.26
C ASP A 69 25.09 -120.49 37.07
N PRO A 70 24.87 -120.76 38.39
CA PRO A 70 24.10 -119.91 39.28
C PRO A 70 24.52 -118.43 39.27
N GLN A 71 25.79 -118.13 39.00
CA GLN A 71 26.29 -116.75 38.95
C GLN A 71 25.69 -115.97 37.75
N MET A 72 25.50 -116.61 36.59
CA MET A 72 24.93 -115.97 35.39
C MET A 72 23.46 -115.59 35.58
N GLN A 73 22.70 -116.37 36.36
CA GLN A 73 21.29 -116.09 36.63
C GLN A 73 21.11 -115.02 37.72
N GLN A 74 22.03 -114.92 38.69
CA GLN A 74 22.10 -113.75 39.58
C GLN A 74 22.49 -112.48 38.82
N LEU A 75 23.47 -112.53 37.93
CA LEU A 75 23.86 -111.39 37.08
C LEU A 75 22.68 -110.86 36.26
N ARG A 76 21.99 -111.72 35.49
CA ARG A 76 20.80 -111.29 34.72
C ARG A 76 19.65 -110.77 35.59
N ASN A 77 19.51 -111.23 36.83
CA ASN A 77 18.51 -110.69 37.76
C ASN A 77 18.93 -109.31 38.29
N GLN A 78 20.21 -109.11 38.63
CA GLN A 78 20.76 -107.81 39.03
C GLN A 78 20.70 -106.80 37.87
N GLU A 79 21.05 -107.18 36.65
CA GLU A 79 20.88 -106.35 35.45
C GLU A 79 19.41 -105.97 35.24
N LYS A 80 18.49 -106.93 35.37
CA LYS A 80 17.04 -106.68 35.25
C LYS A 80 16.52 -105.75 36.35
N GLU A 81 17.12 -105.76 37.53
CA GLU A 81 16.80 -104.87 38.65
C GLU A 81 17.40 -103.48 38.48
N GLN A 82 18.64 -103.37 37.97
CA GLN A 82 19.25 -102.11 37.55
C GLN A 82 18.47 -101.46 36.39
N ILE A 83 18.04 -102.23 35.39
CA ILE A 83 17.18 -101.78 34.29
C ILE A 83 15.82 -101.31 34.83
N LYS A 84 15.24 -101.97 35.84
CA LYS A 84 14.04 -101.47 36.53
C LYS A 84 14.31 -100.16 37.30
N GLY A 85 15.44 -100.05 37.98
CA GLY A 85 15.84 -98.83 38.69
C GLY A 85 16.02 -97.65 37.74
N LEU A 86 16.72 -97.87 36.62
CA LEU A 86 16.88 -96.90 35.54
C LEU A 86 15.53 -96.57 34.88
N ASN A 87 14.68 -97.56 34.60
CA ASN A 87 13.34 -97.31 34.04
C ASN A 87 12.46 -96.48 34.99
N ASN A 88 12.50 -96.73 36.30
CA ASN A 88 11.80 -95.89 37.28
C ASN A 88 12.36 -94.46 37.31
N GLN A 89 13.67 -94.28 37.15
CA GLN A 89 14.28 -92.96 36.99
C GLN A 89 13.85 -92.29 35.67
N PHE A 90 13.77 -93.04 34.56
CA PHE A 90 13.25 -92.53 33.28
C PHE A 90 11.78 -92.13 33.38
N VAL A 91 10.93 -92.89 34.09
CA VAL A 91 9.54 -92.47 34.36
C VAL A 91 9.52 -91.15 35.13
N ASN A 92 10.30 -91.02 36.21
CA ASN A 92 10.39 -89.77 36.97
C ASN A 92 10.90 -88.57 36.12
N PHE A 93 11.82 -88.81 35.18
CA PHE A 93 12.27 -87.77 34.24
C PHE A 93 11.22 -87.44 33.18
N ILE A 94 10.48 -88.44 32.68
CA ILE A 94 9.38 -88.25 31.72
C ILE A 94 8.23 -87.45 32.37
N ASP A 95 7.85 -87.79 33.61
CA ASP A 95 6.84 -87.06 34.37
C ASP A 95 7.29 -85.60 34.60
N LYS A 96 8.56 -85.39 34.96
CA LYS A 96 9.11 -84.04 35.14
C LYS A 96 9.21 -83.23 33.85
N VAL A 97 9.51 -83.87 32.71
CA VAL A 97 9.45 -83.22 31.40
C VAL A 97 8.00 -82.87 31.03
N GLN A 98 7.04 -83.77 31.24
CA GLN A 98 5.62 -83.47 31.02
C GLN A 98 5.12 -82.32 31.89
N ASP A 99 5.55 -82.23 33.15
CA ASP A 99 5.15 -81.13 34.03
C ASP A 99 5.80 -79.80 33.64
N LEU A 100 7.05 -79.81 33.16
CA LEU A 100 7.69 -78.64 32.56
C LEU A 100 7.04 -78.23 31.22
N GLU A 101 6.61 -79.17 30.39
CA GLU A 101 5.84 -78.91 29.17
C GLU A 101 4.47 -78.30 29.48
N LYS A 102 3.75 -78.84 30.48
CA LYS A 102 2.49 -78.25 30.98
C LYS A 102 2.71 -76.84 31.51
N GLN A 103 3.78 -76.60 32.28
CA GLN A 103 4.13 -75.28 32.80
C GLN A 103 4.48 -74.29 31.67
N ASN A 104 5.31 -74.67 30.70
CA ASN A 104 5.62 -73.84 29.53
C ASN A 104 4.34 -73.50 28.75
N LYS A 105 3.44 -74.45 28.55
CA LYS A 105 2.16 -74.21 27.87
C LYS A 105 1.23 -73.25 28.65
N ILE A 106 1.26 -73.31 29.98
CA ILE A 106 0.58 -72.33 30.84
C ILE A 106 1.24 -70.94 30.69
N LEU A 107 2.58 -70.86 30.69
CA LEU A 107 3.31 -69.59 30.51
C LEU A 107 3.07 -68.98 29.12
N GLU A 108 3.04 -69.78 28.06
CA GLU A 108 2.69 -69.35 26.70
C GLU A 108 1.27 -68.78 26.62
N THR A 109 0.28 -69.45 27.22
CA THR A 109 -1.10 -68.94 27.26
C THR A 109 -1.24 -67.68 28.11
N GLN A 110 -0.52 -67.59 29.24
CA GLN A 110 -0.46 -66.36 30.05
C GLN A 110 0.18 -65.19 29.29
N LEU A 111 1.27 -65.44 28.57
CA LEU A 111 1.98 -64.44 27.76
C LEU A 111 1.13 -63.97 26.57
N ALA A 112 0.36 -64.86 25.94
CA ALA A 112 -0.61 -64.51 24.91
C ALA A 112 -1.73 -63.61 25.46
N LEU A 113 -2.33 -63.97 26.60
CA LEU A 113 -3.39 -63.19 27.25
C LEU A 113 -2.89 -61.83 27.78
N LEU A 114 -1.63 -61.74 28.20
CA LEU A 114 -1.01 -60.46 28.58
C LEU A 114 -0.81 -59.56 27.36
N LYS A 115 -0.27 -60.08 26.24
CA LYS A 115 -0.14 -59.32 24.99
C LYS A 115 -1.49 -58.85 24.44
N GLU A 116 -2.57 -59.62 24.63
CA GLU A 116 -3.92 -59.21 24.26
C GLU A 116 -4.46 -58.09 25.16
N LYS A 117 -4.13 -58.11 26.47
CA LYS A 117 -4.46 -57.00 27.39
C LYS A 117 -3.64 -55.74 27.14
N ASP A 118 -2.37 -55.88 26.78
CA ASP A 118 -1.48 -54.77 26.41
C ASP A 118 -1.89 -54.09 25.10
N ALA A 119 -2.80 -54.69 24.32
CA ALA A 119 -3.38 -54.09 23.11
C ALA A 119 -4.44 -53.00 23.40
N TYR A 120 -4.56 -52.51 24.65
CA TYR A 120 -5.44 -51.41 25.02
C TYR A 120 -4.97 -50.08 24.42
N LYS A 121 -5.62 -49.67 23.31
CA LYS A 121 -5.42 -48.34 22.71
C LYS A 121 -6.18 -47.29 23.51
N SER A 122 -5.50 -46.67 24.48
CA SER A 122 -6.04 -45.57 25.29
C SER A 122 -6.60 -44.43 24.43
N ASN A 123 -7.81 -43.97 24.76
CA ASN A 123 -8.47 -42.84 24.09
C ASN A 123 -7.81 -41.46 24.38
N ILE A 124 -6.64 -41.46 25.03
CA ILE A 124 -5.95 -40.26 25.51
C ILE A 124 -5.48 -39.37 24.34
N ASP A 125 -5.03 -39.96 23.25
CA ASP A 125 -4.56 -39.23 22.06
C ASP A 125 -5.72 -38.51 21.37
N GLN A 126 -6.90 -39.15 21.26
CA GLN A 126 -8.07 -38.48 20.67
C GLN A 126 -8.57 -37.34 21.57
N ILE A 127 -8.61 -37.53 22.89
CA ILE A 127 -9.07 -36.49 23.82
C ILE A 127 -8.11 -35.29 23.83
N THR A 128 -6.80 -35.54 23.87
CA THR A 128 -5.77 -34.48 23.82
C THR A 128 -5.71 -33.81 22.44
N GLN A 129 -5.94 -34.54 21.35
CA GLN A 129 -5.99 -33.94 20.02
C GLN A 129 -7.26 -33.12 19.78
N VAL A 130 -8.42 -33.51 20.34
CA VAL A 130 -9.64 -32.70 20.31
C VAL A 130 -9.48 -31.41 21.12
N SER A 131 -8.86 -31.46 22.31
CA SER A 131 -8.60 -30.25 23.10
C SER A 131 -7.55 -29.33 22.44
N ALA A 132 -6.49 -29.90 21.86
CA ALA A 132 -5.50 -29.15 21.09
C ALA A 132 -6.12 -28.49 19.84
N ASN A 133 -6.99 -29.19 19.10
CA ASN A 133 -7.68 -28.63 17.94
C ASN A 133 -8.66 -27.52 18.32
N ARG A 134 -9.37 -27.65 19.45
CA ARG A 134 -10.23 -26.59 20.00
C ARG A 134 -9.43 -25.34 20.36
N LEU A 135 -8.25 -25.51 20.98
CA LEU A 135 -7.37 -24.39 21.32
C LEU A 135 -6.79 -23.71 20.07
N LYS A 136 -6.39 -24.48 19.05
CA LYS A 136 -5.99 -23.93 17.74
C LYS A 136 -7.10 -23.10 17.12
N GLN A 137 -8.31 -23.64 17.02
CA GLN A 137 -9.45 -22.90 16.46
C GLN A 137 -9.77 -21.61 17.24
N GLN A 138 -9.56 -21.60 18.56
CA GLN A 138 -9.69 -20.39 19.38
C GLN A 138 -8.57 -19.37 19.10
N ILE A 139 -7.33 -19.82 18.92
CA ILE A 139 -6.20 -18.97 18.51
C ILE A 139 -6.46 -18.37 17.13
N ASP A 140 -6.88 -19.18 16.16
CA ASP A 140 -7.17 -18.74 14.79
C ASP A 140 -8.31 -17.70 14.77
N GLY A 141 -9.35 -17.90 15.59
CA GLY A 141 -10.43 -16.92 15.76
C GLY A 141 -9.96 -15.59 16.36
N LEU A 142 -9.12 -15.64 17.40
CA LEU A 142 -8.53 -14.45 18.02
C LEU A 142 -7.54 -13.73 17.10
N LEU A 143 -6.79 -14.45 16.27
CA LEU A 143 -5.91 -13.88 15.25
C LEU A 143 -6.72 -13.13 14.19
N HIS A 144 -7.81 -13.72 13.69
CA HIS A 144 -8.68 -13.06 12.72
C HIS A 144 -9.37 -11.81 13.28
N GLU A 145 -9.82 -11.84 14.54
CA GLU A 145 -10.38 -10.66 15.21
C GLU A 145 -9.32 -9.56 15.41
N LYS A 146 -8.10 -9.94 15.80
CA LYS A 146 -6.96 -9.02 15.88
C LYS A 146 -6.65 -8.37 14.53
N GLU A 147 -6.57 -9.14 13.44
CA GLU A 147 -6.32 -8.62 12.09
C GLU A 147 -7.42 -7.64 11.65
N LYS A 148 -8.68 -7.97 11.91
CA LYS A 148 -9.82 -7.09 11.64
C LYS A 148 -9.71 -5.76 12.40
N LEU A 149 -9.39 -5.80 13.70
CA LEU A 149 -9.20 -4.61 14.52
C LEU A 149 -7.98 -3.78 14.09
N GLN A 150 -6.91 -4.44 13.61
CA GLN A 150 -5.74 -3.75 13.05
C GLN A 150 -6.07 -3.01 11.74
N LEU A 151 -6.89 -3.62 10.87
CA LEU A 151 -7.39 -2.98 9.64
C LEU A 151 -8.32 -1.79 9.95
N GLU A 152 -9.22 -1.93 10.92
CA GLU A 152 -10.11 -0.85 11.35
C GLU A 152 -9.33 0.32 11.96
N LEU A 153 -8.33 0.03 12.80
CA LEU A 153 -7.42 1.03 13.36
C LEU A 153 -6.61 1.75 12.26
N HIS A 154 -6.08 1.02 11.26
CA HIS A 154 -5.36 1.61 10.14
C HIS A 154 -6.26 2.51 9.28
N ASN A 155 -7.49 2.08 9.00
CA ASN A 155 -8.49 2.88 8.28
C ASN A 155 -8.85 4.17 9.04
N MET A 156 -9.05 4.07 10.36
CA MET A 156 -9.32 5.24 11.20
C MET A 156 -8.12 6.20 11.29
N GLN A 157 -6.89 5.69 11.28
CA GLN A 157 -5.69 6.53 11.18
C GLN A 157 -5.65 7.30 9.85
N GLY A 158 -5.90 6.61 8.73
CA GLY A 158 -5.97 7.24 7.41
C GLY A 158 -7.03 8.35 7.34
N LEU A 159 -8.22 8.13 7.90
CA LEU A 159 -9.29 9.14 7.96
C LEU A 159 -8.90 10.35 8.83
N VAL A 160 -8.22 10.14 9.96
CA VAL A 160 -7.72 11.23 10.82
C VAL A 160 -6.66 12.06 10.09
N GLU A 161 -5.76 11.41 9.34
CA GLU A 161 -4.72 12.09 8.57
C GLU A 161 -5.29 12.84 7.36
N GLU A 162 -6.28 12.28 6.65
CA GLU A 162 -7.02 13.00 5.60
C GLU A 162 -7.73 14.24 6.16
N LEU A 163 -8.44 14.10 7.30
CA LEU A 163 -9.10 15.23 7.96
C LEU A 163 -8.10 16.30 8.40
N LYS A 164 -6.96 15.91 8.98
CA LYS A 164 -5.88 16.82 9.37
C LYS A 164 -5.37 17.61 8.16
N ASN A 165 -5.10 16.94 7.04
CA ASN A 165 -4.64 17.58 5.80
C ASN A 165 -5.69 18.57 5.28
N ARG A 166 -6.98 18.21 5.27
CA ARG A 166 -8.06 19.14 4.88
C ARG A 166 -8.16 20.36 5.80
N TYR A 167 -7.95 20.21 7.11
CA TYR A 167 -7.91 21.35 8.03
C TYR A 167 -6.68 22.25 7.80
N GLU A 168 -5.52 21.67 7.48
CA GLU A 168 -4.33 22.43 7.11
C GLU A 168 -4.56 23.22 5.80
N ASP A 169 -5.19 22.60 4.79
CA ASP A 169 -5.58 23.27 3.54
C ASP A 169 -6.59 24.40 3.78
N ASP A 170 -7.62 24.19 4.60
CA ASP A 170 -8.61 25.22 4.95
C ASP A 170 -7.98 26.39 5.71
N ILE A 171 -7.03 26.13 6.62
CA ILE A 171 -6.24 27.17 7.31
C ILE A 171 -5.37 27.94 6.31
N ASN A 172 -4.67 27.24 5.40
CA ASN A 172 -3.84 27.88 4.38
C ASN A 172 -4.68 28.75 3.44
N ARG A 173 -5.84 28.26 3.00
CA ARG A 173 -6.78 28.99 2.14
C ARG A 173 -7.38 30.20 2.87
N ARG A 174 -7.71 30.08 4.15
CA ARG A 174 -8.13 31.22 4.99
C ARG A 174 -7.01 32.26 5.05
N ASN A 175 -5.78 31.86 5.34
CA ASN A 175 -4.65 32.78 5.48
C ASN A 175 -4.35 33.53 4.17
N GLN A 176 -4.52 32.88 3.01
CA GLN A 176 -4.44 33.54 1.69
C GLN A 176 -5.51 34.62 1.54
N ILE A 177 -6.79 34.29 1.77
CA ILE A 177 -7.90 35.25 1.68
C ILE A 177 -7.76 36.38 2.71
N GLU A 178 -7.24 36.10 3.90
CA GLU A 178 -6.95 37.10 4.94
C GLU A 178 -5.81 38.05 4.52
N ASN A 179 -4.80 37.56 3.79
CA ASN A 179 -3.74 38.38 3.19
C ASN A 179 -4.29 39.27 2.05
N ASP A 180 -5.04 38.68 1.12
CA ASP A 180 -5.69 39.40 0.02
C ASP A 180 -6.64 40.49 0.53
N PHE A 181 -7.37 40.22 1.62
CA PHE A 181 -8.23 41.19 2.30
C PHE A 181 -7.43 42.34 2.91
N VAL A 182 -6.28 42.07 3.53
CA VAL A 182 -5.40 43.13 4.08
C VAL A 182 -4.81 44.00 2.97
N LEU A 183 -4.41 43.40 1.83
CA LEU A 183 -3.92 44.14 0.66
C LEU A 183 -5.02 45.02 0.05
N THR A 184 -6.17 44.43 -0.29
CA THR A 184 -7.30 45.18 -0.87
C THR A 184 -7.85 46.26 0.06
N LYS A 185 -7.77 46.07 1.39
CA LYS A 185 -8.09 47.12 2.35
C LYS A 185 -7.08 48.28 2.28
N LYS A 186 -5.78 47.99 2.22
CA LYS A 186 -4.75 49.03 2.05
C LYS A 186 -4.98 49.82 0.76
N ASP A 187 -5.23 49.14 -0.35
CA ASP A 187 -5.48 49.78 -1.65
C ASP A 187 -6.74 50.65 -1.63
N LEU A 188 -7.77 50.24 -0.87
CA LEU A 188 -8.98 51.04 -0.63
C LEU A 188 -8.70 52.28 0.22
N ASP A 189 -7.91 52.16 1.29
CA ASP A 189 -7.51 53.27 2.15
C ASP A 189 -6.63 54.28 1.36
N ASP A 190 -5.68 53.80 0.55
CA ASP A 190 -4.85 54.62 -0.35
C ASP A 190 -5.71 55.34 -1.42
N ALA A 191 -6.67 54.64 -2.03
CA ALA A 191 -7.62 55.23 -2.98
C ALA A 191 -8.56 56.25 -2.32
N TYR A 192 -8.95 56.05 -1.06
CA TYR A 192 -9.75 57.00 -0.29
C TYR A 192 -8.97 58.29 -0.02
N LEU A 193 -7.70 58.19 0.37
CA LEU A 193 -6.82 59.35 0.54
C LEU A 193 -6.69 60.15 -0.75
N HIS A 194 -6.39 59.49 -1.87
CA HIS A 194 -6.33 60.16 -3.18
C HIS A 194 -7.65 60.80 -3.62
N ARG A 195 -8.79 60.20 -3.26
CA ARG A 195 -10.11 60.81 -3.51
C ARG A 195 -10.29 62.10 -2.70
N VAL A 196 -9.97 62.08 -1.40
CA VAL A 196 -10.09 63.25 -0.52
C VAL A 196 -9.13 64.37 -0.95
N ASP A 197 -7.89 64.04 -1.33
CA ASP A 197 -6.94 65.00 -1.90
C ASP A 197 -7.51 65.69 -3.16
N ASN A 198 -8.14 64.92 -4.05
CA ASN A 198 -8.74 65.47 -5.27
C ASN A 198 -10.03 66.26 -4.99
N GLU A 199 -10.83 65.87 -4.00
CA GLU A 199 -11.98 66.65 -3.52
C GLU A 199 -11.54 68.02 -2.99
N SER A 200 -10.46 68.10 -2.20
CA SER A 200 -9.91 69.38 -1.72
C SER A 200 -9.35 70.26 -2.86
N LYS A 201 -8.72 69.66 -3.89
CA LYS A 201 -8.26 70.40 -5.08
C LYS A 201 -9.44 70.94 -5.90
N LEU A 202 -10.52 70.16 -6.03
CA LEU A 202 -11.74 70.61 -6.70
C LEU A 202 -12.42 71.75 -5.94
N GLU A 203 -12.43 71.71 -4.60
CA GLU A 203 -12.93 72.81 -3.75
C GLU A 203 -12.10 74.10 -3.98
N THR A 204 -10.77 74.04 -3.83
CA THR A 204 -9.89 75.20 -4.06
C THR A 204 -9.98 75.79 -5.46
N LEU A 205 -10.07 74.96 -6.51
CA LEU A 205 -10.29 75.42 -7.89
C LEU A 205 -11.69 76.01 -8.11
N THR A 206 -12.69 75.53 -7.39
CA THR A 206 -14.06 76.08 -7.45
C THR A 206 -14.10 77.48 -6.81
N ASP A 207 -13.43 77.65 -5.66
CA ASP A 207 -13.27 78.94 -5.00
C ASP A 207 -12.48 79.93 -5.87
N GLU A 208 -11.40 79.49 -6.53
CA GLU A 208 -10.63 80.32 -7.47
C GLU A 208 -11.50 80.77 -8.67
N ILE A 209 -12.29 79.86 -9.25
CA ILE A 209 -13.23 80.20 -10.34
C ILE A 209 -14.31 81.17 -9.85
N GLN A 210 -14.81 81.01 -8.63
CA GLN A 210 -15.81 81.92 -8.05
C GLN A 210 -15.21 83.31 -7.80
N TYR A 211 -13.98 83.38 -7.26
CA TYR A 211 -13.24 84.62 -7.07
C TYR A 211 -13.01 85.36 -8.39
N LEU A 212 -12.52 84.66 -9.43
CA LEU A 212 -12.30 85.26 -10.75
C LEU A 212 -13.62 85.77 -11.37
N LYS A 213 -14.72 85.02 -11.25
CA LYS A 213 -16.05 85.48 -11.69
C LYS A 213 -16.51 86.73 -10.96
N GLN A 214 -16.23 86.86 -9.66
CA GLN A 214 -16.56 88.05 -8.90
C GLN A 214 -15.70 89.26 -9.33
N LEU A 215 -14.39 89.05 -9.50
CA LEU A 215 -13.45 90.08 -9.97
C LEU A 215 -13.88 90.66 -11.33
N TYR A 216 -14.07 89.81 -12.35
CA TYR A 216 -14.48 90.26 -13.68
C TYR A 216 -15.86 90.94 -13.68
N ASN A 217 -16.77 90.59 -12.77
CA ASN A 217 -18.07 91.26 -12.66
C ASN A 217 -17.92 92.69 -12.12
N GLU A 218 -17.07 92.93 -11.12
CA GLU A 218 -16.80 94.30 -10.64
C GLU A 218 -16.04 95.13 -11.69
N GLU A 219 -15.05 94.55 -12.39
CA GLU A 219 -14.36 95.23 -13.51
C GLU A 219 -15.33 95.62 -14.64
N LEU A 220 -16.25 94.72 -15.01
CA LEU A 220 -17.27 95.01 -16.02
C LEU A 220 -18.22 96.14 -15.59
N LYS A 221 -18.65 96.19 -14.33
CA LYS A 221 -19.45 97.31 -13.79
C LYS A 221 -18.68 98.62 -13.82
N GLU A 222 -17.40 98.61 -13.46
CA GLU A 222 -16.58 99.82 -13.51
C GLU A 222 -16.45 100.35 -14.95
N LEU A 223 -16.15 99.46 -15.90
CA LEU A 223 -16.09 99.82 -17.33
C LEU A 223 -17.44 100.30 -17.86
N GLU A 224 -18.56 99.69 -17.48
CA GLU A 224 -19.91 100.15 -17.84
C GLU A 224 -20.19 101.56 -17.28
N HIS A 225 -19.80 101.84 -16.04
CA HIS A 225 -19.90 103.18 -15.47
C HIS A 225 -19.02 104.20 -16.21
N GLN A 226 -17.78 103.84 -16.55
CA GLN A 226 -16.89 104.71 -17.34
C GLN A 226 -17.47 105.00 -18.74
N VAL A 227 -17.97 103.99 -19.45
CA VAL A 227 -18.61 104.14 -20.78
C VAL A 227 -19.86 105.01 -20.69
N ASN A 228 -20.72 104.82 -19.68
CA ASN A 228 -21.92 105.63 -19.52
C ASN A 228 -21.58 107.11 -19.24
N ASN A 229 -20.56 107.39 -18.43
CA ASN A 229 -20.07 108.75 -18.20
C ASN A 229 -19.52 109.39 -19.50
N ALA A 230 -18.70 108.64 -20.27
CA ALA A 230 -18.14 109.12 -21.53
C ALA A 230 -19.21 109.35 -22.62
N LYS A 231 -20.22 108.48 -22.69
CA LYS A 231 -21.35 108.56 -23.64
C LYS A 231 -22.17 109.85 -23.46
N VAL A 232 -22.35 110.31 -22.22
CA VAL A 232 -23.00 111.60 -21.92
C VAL A 232 -22.15 112.79 -22.39
N THR A 233 -20.82 112.63 -22.46
CA THR A 233 -19.87 113.71 -22.80
C THR A 233 -19.68 113.92 -24.30
N VAL A 234 -19.89 112.90 -25.15
CA VAL A 234 -19.59 112.96 -26.60
C VAL A 234 -20.87 112.87 -27.44
N SER A 235 -21.74 113.88 -27.29
CA SER A 235 -22.94 114.08 -28.11
C SER A 235 -22.82 115.25 -29.10
N MET A 236 -21.68 115.38 -29.78
CA MET A 236 -21.58 116.23 -30.97
C MET A 236 -20.65 115.66 -32.07
N ASP A 237 -21.03 116.05 -33.28
CA ASP A 237 -20.34 116.07 -34.56
C ASP A 237 -20.19 114.78 -35.40
N ASN A 238 -20.65 114.92 -36.66
CA ASN A 238 -20.77 113.83 -37.63
C ASN A 238 -19.80 114.01 -38.81
N SER A 239 -18.51 114.07 -38.48
CA SER A 239 -17.42 113.90 -39.46
C SER A 239 -16.89 112.45 -39.50
N ARG A 240 -17.47 111.56 -38.68
CA ARG A 240 -16.99 110.18 -38.45
C ARG A 240 -17.15 109.22 -39.63
N ASP A 241 -17.97 109.52 -40.64
CA ASP A 241 -18.39 108.53 -41.64
C ASP A 241 -17.26 108.06 -42.60
N PHE A 242 -16.19 108.85 -42.75
CA PHE A 242 -15.00 108.49 -43.54
C PHE A 242 -13.98 107.71 -42.69
N GLU A 243 -13.69 108.19 -41.48
CA GLU A 243 -12.82 107.50 -40.51
C GLU A 243 -13.41 106.15 -40.08
N MET A 244 -14.74 106.07 -39.88
CA MET A 244 -15.46 104.85 -39.55
C MET A 244 -15.29 103.76 -40.61
N LYS A 245 -15.22 104.12 -41.90
CA LYS A 245 -14.97 103.14 -42.99
C LYS A 245 -13.55 102.62 -42.94
N GLN A 246 -12.56 103.49 -42.77
CA GLN A 246 -11.16 103.07 -42.61
C GLN A 246 -10.96 102.18 -41.37
N ILE A 247 -11.54 102.56 -40.23
CA ILE A 247 -11.52 101.76 -39.00
C ILE A 247 -12.28 100.43 -39.19
N MET A 248 -13.40 100.43 -39.90
CA MET A 248 -14.17 99.21 -40.18
C MET A 248 -13.40 98.24 -41.09
N ASP A 249 -12.71 98.73 -42.11
CA ASP A 249 -11.86 97.92 -42.98
C ASP A 249 -10.61 97.40 -42.24
N GLU A 250 -10.00 98.21 -41.37
CA GLU A 250 -8.89 97.77 -40.51
C GLU A 250 -9.32 96.73 -39.48
N VAL A 251 -10.44 96.96 -38.76
CA VAL A 251 -11.02 95.99 -37.82
C VAL A 251 -11.41 94.70 -38.54
N LYS A 252 -11.97 94.78 -39.75
CA LYS A 252 -12.27 93.61 -40.58
C LYS A 252 -11.00 92.86 -40.99
N ALA A 253 -9.92 93.56 -41.35
CA ALA A 253 -8.62 92.95 -41.62
C ALA A 253 -8.02 92.28 -40.36
N GLN A 254 -8.14 92.91 -39.18
CA GLN A 254 -7.72 92.33 -37.91
C GLN A 254 -8.54 91.08 -37.54
N TYR A 255 -9.87 91.08 -37.72
CA TYR A 255 -10.70 89.88 -37.52
C TYR A 255 -10.38 88.76 -38.52
N GLN A 256 -10.09 89.10 -39.78
CA GLN A 256 -9.63 88.12 -40.77
C GLN A 256 -8.27 87.54 -40.38
N ALA A 257 -7.30 88.36 -39.95
CA ALA A 257 -6.00 87.91 -39.47
C ALA A 257 -6.12 87.05 -38.18
N MET A 258 -7.01 87.42 -37.25
CA MET A 258 -7.29 86.65 -36.04
C MET A 258 -7.95 85.31 -36.35
N THR A 259 -8.87 85.27 -37.32
CA THR A 259 -9.51 84.03 -37.79
C THR A 259 -8.51 83.12 -38.48
N GLN A 260 -7.64 83.65 -39.34
CA GLN A 260 -6.56 82.89 -39.97
C GLN A 260 -5.55 82.37 -38.94
N LYS A 261 -5.16 83.19 -37.96
CA LYS A 261 -4.28 82.77 -36.87
C LYS A 261 -4.91 81.66 -36.03
N SER A 262 -6.18 81.81 -35.67
CA SER A 262 -6.94 80.79 -34.93
C SER A 262 -7.07 79.48 -35.73
N GLN A 263 -7.28 79.56 -37.05
CA GLN A 263 -7.26 78.40 -37.94
C GLN A 263 -5.87 77.74 -37.98
N GLN A 264 -4.79 78.51 -38.11
CA GLN A 264 -3.41 77.99 -38.10
C GLN A 264 -3.04 77.34 -36.76
N GLU A 265 -3.45 77.94 -35.62
CA GLU A 265 -3.24 77.37 -34.29
C GLU A 265 -4.04 76.07 -34.11
N ALA A 266 -5.29 76.02 -34.61
CA ALA A 266 -6.08 74.80 -34.62
C ALA A 266 -5.46 73.71 -35.52
N GLU A 267 -5.06 74.03 -36.75
CA GLU A 267 -4.39 73.10 -37.66
C GLU A 267 -3.05 72.59 -37.09
N TYR A 268 -2.26 73.47 -36.46
CA TYR A 268 -1.03 73.09 -35.76
C TYR A 268 -1.33 72.14 -34.60
N TRP A 269 -2.34 72.43 -33.79
CA TRP A 269 -2.78 71.56 -32.69
C TRP A 269 -3.27 70.20 -33.19
N TYR A 270 -4.09 70.17 -34.25
CA TYR A 270 -4.56 68.93 -34.87
C TYR A 270 -3.42 68.10 -35.46
N ASN A 271 -2.48 68.72 -36.17
CA ASN A 271 -1.31 68.04 -36.72
C ASN A 271 -0.39 67.49 -35.63
N CYS A 272 -0.14 68.26 -34.56
CA CYS A 272 0.62 67.82 -33.39
C CYS A 272 -0.09 66.66 -32.67
N LYS A 273 -1.41 66.76 -32.46
CA LYS A 273 -2.21 65.69 -31.85
C LYS A 273 -2.22 64.42 -32.71
N ARG A 274 -2.30 64.55 -34.04
CA ARG A 274 -2.21 63.42 -34.98
C ARG A 274 -0.83 62.76 -34.91
N ALA A 275 0.26 63.52 -34.99
CA ALA A 275 1.62 62.98 -34.91
C ALA A 275 1.88 62.25 -33.58
N ASN A 276 1.38 62.78 -32.46
CA ASN A 276 1.46 62.12 -31.16
C ASN A 276 0.66 60.80 -31.11
N LEU A 277 -0.50 60.74 -31.77
CA LEU A 277 -1.30 59.50 -31.88
C LEU A 277 -0.64 58.48 -32.82
N GLU A 278 -0.11 58.90 -33.97
CA GLU A 278 0.65 58.06 -34.90
C GLU A 278 1.89 57.46 -34.22
N SER A 279 2.64 58.26 -33.45
CA SER A 279 3.77 57.79 -32.64
C SER A 279 3.33 56.80 -31.55
N ALA A 280 2.23 57.06 -30.84
CA ALA A 280 1.70 56.15 -29.82
C ALA A 280 1.23 54.81 -30.41
N ILE A 281 0.60 54.84 -31.60
CA ILE A 281 0.20 53.63 -32.34
C ILE A 281 1.45 52.84 -32.74
N SER A 282 2.44 53.49 -33.36
CA SER A 282 3.69 52.82 -33.79
C SER A 282 4.45 52.17 -32.63
N MET A 283 4.52 52.82 -31.46
CA MET A 283 5.13 52.21 -30.26
C MET A 283 4.32 51.03 -29.72
N ALA A 284 2.99 51.09 -29.79
CA ALA A 284 2.12 49.99 -29.36
C ALA A 284 2.20 48.78 -30.32
N GLU A 285 2.34 49.03 -31.62
CA GLU A 285 2.58 48.02 -32.65
C GLU A 285 3.95 47.34 -32.45
N GLU A 286 5.03 48.11 -32.31
CA GLU A 286 6.38 47.58 -32.04
C GLU A 286 6.42 46.73 -30.76
N HIS A 287 5.84 47.23 -29.67
CA HIS A 287 5.75 46.49 -28.40
C HIS A 287 4.91 45.20 -28.53
N GLY A 288 3.83 45.24 -29.31
CA GLY A 288 3.01 44.07 -29.62
C GLY A 288 3.75 43.03 -30.46
N GLU A 289 4.49 43.46 -31.48
CA GLU A 289 5.33 42.57 -32.30
C GLU A 289 6.44 41.91 -31.48
N ASP A 290 7.11 42.67 -30.62
CA ASP A 290 8.15 42.17 -29.72
C ASP A 290 7.61 41.15 -28.72
N ALA A 291 6.45 41.42 -28.11
CA ALA A 291 5.77 40.46 -27.23
C ALA A 291 5.41 39.16 -27.97
N VAL A 292 4.90 39.25 -29.20
CA VAL A 292 4.60 38.09 -30.06
C VAL A 292 5.88 37.35 -30.47
N ARG A 293 6.98 38.05 -30.75
CA ARG A 293 8.27 37.45 -31.11
C ARG A 293 8.87 36.68 -29.94
N ASN A 294 8.83 37.26 -28.74
CA ASN A 294 9.27 36.63 -27.49
C ASN A 294 8.43 35.38 -27.16
N ALA A 295 7.11 35.47 -27.27
CA ALA A 295 6.21 34.33 -27.07
C ALA A 295 6.51 33.18 -28.07
N LYS A 296 6.73 33.50 -29.35
CA LYS A 296 7.12 32.51 -30.37
C LYS A 296 8.47 31.85 -30.05
N SER A 297 9.47 32.61 -29.61
CA SER A 297 10.76 32.05 -29.18
C SER A 297 10.58 31.09 -28.00
N HIS A 298 9.81 31.49 -26.99
CA HIS A 298 9.56 30.65 -25.82
C HIS A 298 8.83 29.34 -26.16
N ILE A 299 7.88 29.38 -27.11
CA ILE A 299 7.22 28.18 -27.63
C ILE A 299 8.24 27.26 -28.30
N GLN A 300 9.15 27.79 -29.13
CA GLN A 300 10.20 26.98 -29.78
C GLN A 300 11.15 26.35 -28.76
N ASP A 301 11.56 27.08 -27.72
CA ASP A 301 12.40 26.54 -26.64
C ASP A 301 11.71 25.38 -25.89
N LEU A 302 10.41 25.52 -25.61
CA LEU A 302 9.59 24.47 -24.99
C LEU A 302 9.41 23.26 -25.92
N GLU A 303 9.20 23.46 -27.23
CA GLU A 303 9.12 22.37 -28.21
C GLU A 303 10.44 21.59 -28.29
N VAL A 304 11.59 22.28 -28.26
CA VAL A 304 12.92 21.65 -28.24
C VAL A 304 13.17 20.92 -26.92
N ALA A 305 12.79 21.49 -25.78
CA ALA A 305 12.89 20.82 -24.47
C ALA A 305 12.03 19.55 -24.41
N LEU A 306 10.77 19.63 -24.85
CA LEU A 306 9.84 18.51 -24.95
C LEU A 306 10.33 17.43 -25.91
N LYS A 307 11.05 17.80 -26.97
CA LYS A 307 11.71 16.84 -27.88
C LYS A 307 12.88 16.11 -27.20
N ARG A 308 13.69 16.78 -26.38
CA ARG A 308 14.77 16.15 -25.60
C ARG A 308 14.20 15.19 -24.56
N GLU A 309 13.25 15.63 -23.74
CA GLU A 309 12.58 14.77 -22.74
C GLU A 309 11.96 13.51 -23.37
N LYS A 310 11.34 13.61 -24.55
CA LYS A 310 10.85 12.44 -25.30
C LYS A 310 11.97 11.50 -25.74
N GLN A 311 13.14 12.02 -26.12
CA GLN A 311 14.30 11.20 -26.48
C GLN A 311 14.91 10.51 -25.25
N ASP A 312 15.03 11.22 -24.13
CA ASP A 312 15.55 10.69 -22.87
C ASP A 312 14.62 9.63 -22.28
N MET A 313 13.30 9.83 -22.31
CA MET A 313 12.32 8.81 -21.95
C MET A 313 12.45 7.56 -22.84
N ALA A 314 12.63 7.73 -24.16
CA ALA A 314 12.84 6.62 -25.09
C ALA A 314 14.21 5.92 -24.94
N LEU A 315 15.20 6.55 -24.30
CA LEU A 315 16.44 5.93 -23.86
C LEU A 315 16.21 5.11 -22.58
N LYS A 316 15.55 5.70 -21.56
CA LYS A 316 15.24 5.01 -20.29
C LYS A 316 14.37 3.77 -20.48
N VAL A 317 13.40 3.80 -21.39
CA VAL A 317 12.60 2.61 -21.76
C VAL A 317 13.48 1.49 -22.34
N ARG A 318 14.50 1.81 -23.14
CA ARG A 318 15.45 0.82 -23.66
C ARG A 318 16.37 0.26 -22.58
N GLU A 319 16.94 1.12 -21.73
CA GLU A 319 17.76 0.68 -20.58
C GLU A 319 16.96 -0.27 -19.66
N CYS A 320 15.70 0.05 -19.37
CA CYS A 320 14.82 -0.82 -18.59
C CYS A 320 14.53 -2.17 -19.29
N GLN A 321 14.38 -2.18 -20.61
CA GLN A 321 14.17 -3.42 -21.38
C GLN A 321 15.44 -4.29 -21.41
N GLU A 322 16.62 -3.68 -21.58
CA GLU A 322 17.91 -4.39 -21.52
C GLU A 322 18.14 -4.99 -20.14
N LEU A 323 17.89 -4.23 -19.07
CA LEU A 323 17.99 -4.72 -17.69
C LEU A 323 16.98 -5.84 -17.39
N MET A 324 15.75 -5.74 -17.91
CA MET A 324 14.74 -6.81 -17.81
C MET A 324 15.22 -8.08 -18.53
N ASN A 325 15.79 -7.96 -19.72
CA ASN A 325 16.32 -9.10 -20.47
C ASN A 325 17.46 -9.80 -19.70
N ILE A 326 18.38 -9.04 -19.11
CA ILE A 326 19.46 -9.56 -18.25
C ILE A 326 18.87 -10.27 -17.02
N LYS A 327 17.87 -9.66 -16.36
CA LYS A 327 17.21 -10.26 -15.19
C LYS A 327 16.54 -11.60 -15.54
N LEU A 328 15.86 -11.69 -16.69
CA LEU A 328 15.26 -12.93 -17.16
C LEU A 328 16.29 -14.01 -17.48
N ALA A 329 17.45 -13.65 -18.07
CA ALA A 329 18.55 -14.57 -18.29
C ALA A 329 19.11 -15.13 -16.96
N LEU A 330 19.31 -14.26 -15.96
CA LEU A 330 19.77 -14.66 -14.62
C LEU A 330 18.74 -15.55 -13.89
N ASP A 331 17.44 -15.28 -14.01
CA ASP A 331 16.40 -16.17 -13.46
C ASP A 331 16.50 -17.58 -14.07
N ILE A 332 16.72 -17.67 -15.38
CA ILE A 332 16.89 -18.95 -16.10
C ILE A 332 18.15 -19.66 -15.60
N GLU A 333 19.29 -18.97 -15.50
CA GLU A 333 20.53 -19.54 -14.95
C GLU A 333 20.30 -20.07 -13.54
N ILE A 334 19.73 -19.27 -12.63
CA ILE A 334 19.41 -19.68 -11.25
C ILE A 334 18.49 -20.90 -11.23
N ALA A 335 17.47 -20.96 -12.09
CA ALA A 335 16.59 -22.12 -12.20
C ALA A 335 17.33 -23.38 -12.69
N THR A 336 18.26 -23.25 -13.65
CA THR A 336 19.08 -24.38 -14.11
C THR A 336 20.06 -24.85 -13.03
N TYR A 337 20.71 -23.94 -12.30
CA TYR A 337 21.61 -24.29 -11.20
C TYR A 337 20.86 -24.97 -10.04
N ARG A 338 19.67 -24.50 -9.67
CA ARG A 338 18.81 -25.16 -8.67
C ARG A 338 18.47 -26.60 -9.07
N LYS A 339 18.05 -26.80 -10.33
CA LYS A 339 17.72 -28.14 -10.85
C LYS A 339 18.92 -29.08 -10.91
N LEU A 340 20.12 -28.55 -11.19
CA LEU A 340 21.38 -29.30 -11.10
C LEU A 340 21.69 -29.69 -9.65
N LEU A 341 21.52 -28.77 -8.69
CA LEU A 341 21.67 -29.06 -7.26
C LEU A 341 20.69 -30.13 -6.77
N GLU A 342 19.40 -30.03 -7.11
CA GLU A 342 18.38 -31.04 -6.79
C GLU A 342 18.76 -32.44 -7.33
N GLY A 343 19.37 -32.50 -8.53
CA GLY A 343 19.90 -33.73 -9.12
C GLY A 343 21.15 -34.28 -8.41
N GLU A 344 21.97 -33.42 -7.80
CA GLU A 344 23.13 -33.82 -7.00
C GLU A 344 22.71 -34.26 -5.59
N GLU A 345 21.76 -33.53 -4.97
CA GLU A 345 21.18 -33.84 -3.67
C GLU A 345 20.45 -35.18 -3.69
N THR A 346 19.64 -35.47 -4.71
CA THR A 346 19.00 -36.79 -4.88
C THR A 346 20.03 -37.91 -5.04
N ARG A 347 21.08 -37.73 -5.84
CA ARG A 347 22.19 -38.70 -5.95
C ARG A 347 22.95 -38.90 -4.63
N MET A 348 23.13 -37.85 -3.83
CA MET A 348 23.77 -37.91 -2.51
C MET A 348 22.88 -38.58 -1.46
N GLN A 349 21.56 -38.38 -1.55
CA GLN A 349 20.54 -39.01 -0.71
C GLN A 349 20.50 -40.52 -0.95
N ASP A 350 20.56 -40.96 -2.21
CA ASP A 350 20.54 -42.37 -2.60
C ASP A 350 21.85 -43.13 -2.27
N GLN A 351 22.95 -42.43 -1.97
CA GLN A 351 24.26 -43.04 -1.67
C GLN A 351 24.60 -43.19 -0.18
N LYS A 352 23.70 -42.85 0.76
CA LYS A 352 24.05 -42.83 2.20
C LYS A 352 23.04 -43.54 3.11
N PRO A 353 23.44 -44.62 3.83
CA PRO A 353 22.61 -45.13 4.91
C PRO A 353 22.51 -44.11 6.05
N ASN A 354 21.32 -44.02 6.63
CA ASN A 354 20.87 -43.00 7.57
C ASN A 354 21.78 -42.83 8.80
N LEU A 355 22.58 -41.74 8.84
CA LEU A 355 23.51 -41.44 9.95
C LEU A 355 23.64 -39.94 10.33
N GLN A 356 22.86 -39.02 9.73
CA GLN A 356 23.03 -37.57 9.94
C GLN A 356 21.84 -36.80 10.54
N ALA A 357 20.76 -37.49 10.93
CA ALA A 357 19.65 -36.85 11.67
C ALA A 357 20.08 -36.23 13.02
N ASN A 358 21.11 -36.77 13.67
CA ASN A 358 21.52 -36.38 15.04
C ASN A 358 22.43 -35.14 15.13
N ALA A 359 22.79 -34.50 14.01
CA ALA A 359 23.75 -33.38 14.01
C ALA A 359 23.09 -31.99 13.96
N ILE A 360 21.85 -31.90 13.44
CA ILE A 360 21.21 -30.62 13.12
C ILE A 360 20.67 -29.94 14.40
N ASP A 361 20.01 -30.70 15.28
CA ASP A 361 19.46 -30.18 16.55
C ASP A 361 20.54 -29.64 17.51
N LYS A 362 21.79 -30.10 17.39
CA LYS A 362 22.91 -29.66 18.25
C LYS A 362 23.56 -28.35 17.83
N LEU A 363 23.36 -27.88 16.60
CA LEU A 363 23.89 -26.59 16.12
C LEU A 363 22.88 -25.45 16.21
N ALA A 364 21.58 -25.75 16.21
CA ALA A 364 20.50 -24.77 16.35
C ALA A 364 20.46 -24.07 17.74
N SER A 365 21.15 -24.60 18.75
CA SER A 365 21.10 -24.09 20.13
C SER A 365 22.25 -23.14 20.52
N THR A 366 23.22 -22.88 19.62
CA THR A 366 24.45 -22.11 19.96
C THR A 366 24.63 -20.79 19.17
N LEU A 367 23.72 -20.46 18.24
CA LEU A 367 23.85 -19.27 17.38
C LEU A 367 22.62 -18.35 17.41
N ASN A 368 22.25 -17.91 18.62
CA ASN A 368 21.54 -16.63 18.77
C ASN A 368 22.57 -15.49 18.69
N PHE A 369 22.87 -15.01 17.47
CA PHE A 369 23.53 -13.73 17.28
C PHE A 369 22.55 -12.73 16.65
N GLU A 370 22.40 -11.60 17.33
CA GLU A 370 21.34 -10.62 17.12
C GLU A 370 21.63 -9.73 15.90
N VAL A 371 21.05 -10.05 14.74
CA VAL A 371 21.11 -9.18 13.56
C VAL A 371 19.98 -8.16 13.61
N LYS A 372 20.32 -6.99 14.14
CA LYS A 372 19.48 -5.79 14.17
C LYS A 372 19.22 -5.30 12.73
N SER A 373 17.99 -5.39 12.26
CA SER A 373 17.59 -4.90 10.95
C SER A 373 17.62 -3.36 10.88
N THR A 374 18.39 -2.83 9.94
CA THR A 374 18.38 -1.41 9.56
C THR A 374 17.37 -1.13 8.43
N PRO A 375 16.78 0.08 8.33
CA PRO A 375 15.69 0.39 7.40
C PRO A 375 16.16 0.61 5.95
N PRO A 376 15.24 0.79 4.98
CA PRO A 376 15.59 0.94 3.56
C PRO A 376 16.28 2.28 3.25
N VAL A 377 17.00 2.27 2.11
CA VAL A 377 17.79 3.38 1.59
C VAL A 377 16.95 4.65 1.42
N GLN A 378 17.33 5.72 2.12
CA GLN A 378 16.84 7.07 1.85
C GLN A 378 17.47 7.64 0.58
N ALA A 379 16.69 8.38 -0.19
CA ALA A 379 17.19 9.18 -1.31
C ALA A 379 18.23 10.20 -0.83
N ALA A 380 19.21 10.50 -1.68
CA ALA A 380 20.28 11.43 -1.36
C ALA A 380 19.73 12.84 -1.02
N PRO A 381 20.28 13.53 0.00
CA PRO A 381 19.88 14.89 0.30
C PRO A 381 20.32 15.83 -0.82
N ASN A 382 19.37 16.56 -1.39
CA ASN A 382 19.66 17.72 -2.23
C ASN A 382 20.60 18.68 -1.48
N PRO A 383 21.60 19.30 -2.14
CA PRO A 383 22.42 20.32 -1.51
C PRO A 383 21.52 21.50 -1.09
N LYS A 384 21.45 21.77 0.21
CA LYS A 384 20.67 22.88 0.77
C LYS A 384 21.16 24.19 0.14
N LYS A 385 20.31 24.83 -0.68
CA LYS A 385 20.57 26.17 -1.20
C LYS A 385 20.49 27.17 -0.04
N VAL A 386 21.64 27.62 0.45
CA VAL A 386 21.72 28.75 1.39
C VAL A 386 21.42 30.02 0.60
N VAL A 387 20.26 30.63 0.85
CA VAL A 387 19.88 31.92 0.25
C VAL A 387 20.42 33.05 1.12
N LEU A 388 21.30 33.87 0.56
CA LEU A 388 21.77 35.10 1.19
C LEU A 388 20.72 36.21 0.98
N VAL A 389 19.93 36.49 2.01
CA VAL A 389 19.03 37.66 1.99
C VAL A 389 19.82 38.87 2.49
N LYS A 390 20.07 39.82 1.58
CA LYS A 390 20.59 41.15 1.91
C LYS A 390 19.42 42.12 2.01
N THR A 391 19.25 42.74 3.17
CA THR A 391 18.30 43.84 3.37
C THR A 391 19.06 45.16 3.27
N ILE A 392 18.61 46.05 2.38
CA ILE A 392 19.19 47.38 2.18
C ILE A 392 18.15 48.42 2.60
N GLU A 393 18.37 49.07 3.73
CA GLU A 393 17.54 50.19 4.16
C GLU A 393 18.05 51.48 3.49
N THR A 394 17.14 52.14 2.76
CA THR A 394 17.45 53.36 2.00
C THR A 394 16.57 54.49 2.49
N ALA A 395 17.17 55.53 3.04
CA ALA A 395 16.51 56.79 3.37
C ALA A 395 17.11 57.90 2.49
N ASP A 396 16.27 58.76 1.92
CA ASP A 396 16.65 59.90 1.08
C ASP A 396 17.70 59.58 -0.03
N GLY A 397 17.57 58.39 -0.63
CA GLY A 397 18.41 57.96 -1.76
C GLY A 397 19.85 57.59 -1.41
N LYS A 398 20.22 57.48 -0.11
CA LYS A 398 21.51 56.93 0.32
C LYS A 398 21.35 55.68 1.19
N GLN A 399 22.23 54.72 0.98
CA GLN A 399 22.29 53.48 1.75
C GLN A 399 22.92 53.77 3.12
N VAL A 400 22.24 53.38 4.21
CA VAL A 400 22.70 53.68 5.58
C VAL A 400 23.24 52.43 6.30
N THR A 401 22.70 51.24 6.03
CA THR A 401 23.13 49.98 6.67
C THR A 401 22.90 48.76 5.78
N GLU A 402 23.86 47.83 5.78
CA GLU A 402 23.75 46.51 5.12
C GLU A 402 23.72 45.39 6.17
N GLY A 403 22.65 44.59 6.18
CA GLY A 403 22.49 43.44 7.06
C GLY A 403 22.49 42.12 6.26
N SER A 404 23.37 41.19 6.63
CA SER A 404 23.37 39.82 6.10
C SER A 404 22.90 38.83 7.17
N LYS A 405 21.85 38.06 6.89
CA LYS A 405 21.39 36.96 7.75
C LYS A 405 21.27 35.67 6.94
N TYR A 406 21.77 34.58 7.51
CA TYR A 406 21.60 33.23 6.98
C TYR A 406 20.28 32.66 7.51
N SER A 407 19.37 32.30 6.59
CA SER A 407 18.18 31.52 6.94
C SER A 407 18.30 30.12 6.33
N ALA A 408 18.06 29.11 7.15
CA ALA A 408 18.01 27.71 6.72
C ALA A 408 16.55 27.26 6.72
N GLN A 409 16.09 26.79 5.56
CA GLN A 409 14.90 25.95 5.43
C GLN A 409 15.32 24.46 5.42
#